data_AF-R7SKK5-F1
#
_entry.id   AF-R7SKK5-F1
#
_cell.length_a   1.000
_cell.length_b   1.000
_cell.length_c   1.000
_cell.angle_alpha   90.00
_cell.angle_beta   90.00
_cell.angle_gamma   90.00
#
_symmetry.space_group_name_H-M   'P 1'
#
loop_
_entity.id
_entity.type
_entity.pdbx_description
1 polymer ?
#
loop_
_entity_poly.entity_id
_entity_poly.type
_entity_poly.pdbx_seq_one_letter_code
_entity_poly.pdbx_strand_id
1 'polypeptide(L)'
;MAGTIVHVEHDQFRRELLATEDAPLVDYAASNPFSALANAENLSGQAISEFFIQAVSTSEIMPGCCISPMMRGCDDPNDDSPKLQHAAIFRGPRRDRPCRFDQVVPISFYCHHPRADPFDPTQLRSGGETMNDYQTDIYDELSSSVELLFTAQHRVFLFMILVMGRRFRILRWDRAGVISTPSVDYFEQPTIACDYLYHLCRLGDDSLGFDPTATRLRPDDVDFLRMDVAALPDAKDVDHSERDLSEGGVREPFTFAYMRSLFRTSLDCDWPRHRLVVQDGGQKHDYLVGKPTFHASGTMGRGTRGYVAYECSSRRFVWLKDAWRASYKITDREGDILAKLNAAKVTNVPTLVCHGDVNNQTTITADWWERQSSLLSLIHASRAGSSRLSSDTSSDPVSLSGRKRKRADDAVVDTLTMQADGSMPHAIPETTGPLRQHTHYRVVVAEVCLPLKIFQYGRQLVSIVLDCVR
;
A
#
# COMPACT_ATOMS: atom_id res chain seq x y z
N MET A 1 10.70 8.07 -11.69
CA MET A 1 10.17 8.17 -10.30
C MET A 1 9.62 9.55 -9.95
N ALA A 2 10.17 10.66 -10.47
CA ALA A 2 9.66 12.02 -10.19
C ALA A 2 8.17 12.24 -10.55
N GLY A 3 7.62 11.51 -11.52
CA GLY A 3 6.23 11.63 -11.97
C GLY A 3 5.17 11.07 -11.02
N THR A 4 5.55 10.36 -9.94
CA THR A 4 4.60 9.76 -8.98
C THR A 4 4.50 10.52 -7.66
N ILE A 5 5.21 11.64 -7.52
CA ILE A 5 5.20 12.49 -6.33
C ILE A 5 4.43 13.77 -6.64
N VAL A 6 3.41 14.06 -5.84
CA VAL A 6 2.60 15.29 -5.92
C VAL A 6 2.92 16.18 -4.72
N HIS A 7 3.31 17.43 -4.97
CA HIS A 7 3.63 18.38 -3.90
C HIS A 7 2.44 19.26 -3.56
N VAL A 8 2.09 19.31 -2.28
CA VAL A 8 0.93 20.04 -1.75
C VAL A 8 1.34 20.89 -0.56
N GLU A 9 1.05 22.19 -0.61
CA GLU A 9 1.36 23.14 0.47
C GLU A 9 0.69 22.77 1.80
N HIS A 10 1.33 23.10 2.92
CA HIS A 10 0.89 22.70 4.26
C HIS A 10 -0.57 23.07 4.56
N ASP A 11 -1.00 24.30 4.26
CA ASP A 11 -2.37 24.76 4.48
C ASP A 11 -3.41 23.99 3.68
N GLN A 12 -3.06 23.57 2.46
CA GLN A 12 -3.94 22.78 1.62
C GLN A 12 -3.98 21.33 2.10
N PHE A 13 -2.81 20.74 2.39
CA PHE A 13 -2.71 19.38 2.91
C PHE A 13 -3.50 19.23 4.21
N ARG A 14 -3.34 20.17 5.13
CA ARG A 14 -4.05 20.15 6.42
C ARG A 14 -5.56 20.21 6.23
N ARG A 15 -6.05 21.16 5.43
CA ARG A 15 -7.50 21.36 5.21
C ARG A 15 -8.16 20.22 4.45
N GLU A 16 -7.47 19.60 3.49
CA GLU A 16 -8.10 18.59 2.63
C GLU A 16 -7.81 17.14 3.08
N LEU A 17 -6.70 16.88 3.78
CA LEU A 17 -6.27 15.53 4.13
C LEU A 17 -6.21 15.25 5.63
N LEU A 18 -6.25 16.28 6.49
CA LEU A 18 -6.20 16.14 7.96
C LEU A 18 -7.36 16.84 8.69
N ALA A 19 -8.38 17.31 7.96
CA ALA A 19 -9.52 18.00 8.56
C ALA A 19 -10.18 17.12 9.62
N THR A 20 -10.34 17.70 10.80
CA THR A 20 -11.08 17.15 11.94
C THR A 20 -12.06 18.23 12.38
N GLU A 21 -13.35 17.91 12.52
CA GLU A 21 -14.42 18.92 12.65
C GLU A 21 -14.30 19.81 13.90
N ASP A 22 -13.47 19.47 14.89
CA ASP A 22 -13.38 20.17 16.18
C ASP A 22 -11.97 20.25 16.80
N ALA A 23 -10.92 20.43 15.99
CA ALA A 23 -9.57 20.57 16.52
C ALA A 23 -9.24 22.04 16.85
N PRO A 24 -9.11 22.44 18.14
CA PRO A 24 -8.60 23.76 18.47
C PRO A 24 -7.16 23.89 17.97
N LEU A 25 -6.82 25.07 17.44
CA LEU A 25 -5.44 25.48 17.23
C LEU A 25 -4.78 25.57 18.61
N VAL A 26 -3.95 24.59 18.95
CA VAL A 26 -3.14 24.63 20.16
C VAL A 26 -2.00 25.60 19.90
N ASP A 27 -1.95 26.68 20.68
CA ASP A 27 -0.86 27.64 20.60
C ASP A 27 0.37 27.09 21.35
N TYR A 28 1.30 26.52 20.58
CA TYR A 28 2.57 26.01 21.10
C TYR A 28 3.60 27.14 21.32
N ALA A 29 3.23 28.43 21.21
CA ALA A 29 4.15 29.57 21.30
C ALA A 29 4.81 29.78 22.68
N ALA A 30 4.30 29.16 23.75
CA ALA A 30 4.85 29.34 25.10
C ALA A 30 6.25 28.70 25.27
N SER A 31 6.56 27.62 24.54
CA SER A 31 7.89 26.99 24.55
C SER A 31 8.07 26.05 23.37
N ASN A 32 9.20 26.15 22.67
CA ASN A 32 9.54 25.22 21.59
C ASN A 32 9.83 23.81 22.16
N PRO A 33 8.97 22.80 21.88
CA PRO A 33 9.17 21.45 22.40
C PRO A 33 10.43 20.79 21.83
N PHE A 34 10.88 21.24 20.66
CA PHE A 34 12.06 20.73 19.97
C PHE A 34 13.34 21.53 20.29
N SER A 35 13.36 22.32 21.36
CA SER A 35 14.52 23.16 21.72
C SER A 35 15.84 22.38 21.85
N ALA A 36 15.80 21.12 22.32
CA ALA A 36 16.96 20.23 22.41
C ALA A 36 17.55 19.83 21.05
N LEU A 37 16.79 20.02 19.96
CA LEU A 37 17.17 19.68 18.58
C LEU A 37 17.71 20.89 17.79
N ALA A 38 18.10 21.98 18.46
CA ALA A 38 18.68 23.17 17.82
C ALA A 38 19.86 22.86 16.88
N ASN A 39 20.67 21.85 17.25
CA ASN A 39 21.85 21.39 16.53
C ASN A 39 21.64 20.05 15.78
N ALA A 40 20.39 19.69 15.45
CA ALA A 40 20.07 18.40 14.83
C ALA A 40 20.77 18.14 13.49
N GLU A 41 21.26 19.18 12.80
CA GLU A 41 22.04 19.03 11.57
C GLU A 41 23.39 18.31 11.79
N ASN A 42 23.90 18.29 13.02
CA ASN A 42 25.16 17.61 13.37
C ASN A 42 24.95 16.28 14.12
N LEU A 43 23.70 15.85 14.28
CA LEU A 43 23.35 14.64 15.03
C LEU A 43 23.16 13.44 14.09
N SER A 44 23.41 12.23 14.62
CA SER A 44 23.05 10.99 13.94
C SER A 44 21.53 10.81 13.90
N GLY A 45 21.02 10.03 12.95
CA GLY A 45 19.58 9.69 12.88
C GLY A 45 19.03 9.12 14.19
N GLN A 46 19.81 8.28 14.88
CA GLN A 46 19.46 7.73 16.20
C GLN A 46 19.33 8.82 17.27
N ALA A 47 20.31 9.73 17.37
CA ALA A 47 20.26 10.81 18.36
C ALA A 47 19.07 11.76 18.10
N ILE A 48 18.79 12.07 16.83
CA ILE A 48 17.61 12.86 16.44
C ILE A 48 16.33 12.15 16.89
N SER A 49 16.22 10.85 16.62
CA SER A 49 15.07 10.02 17.01
C SER A 49 14.84 10.04 18.53
N GLU A 50 15.89 9.82 19.32
CA GLU A 50 15.80 9.82 20.79
C GLU A 50 15.33 11.17 21.34
N PHE A 51 15.93 12.28 20.89
CA PHE A 51 15.53 13.63 21.33
C PHE A 51 14.14 14.01 20.83
N PHE A 52 13.75 13.60 19.62
CA PHE A 52 12.42 13.88 19.07
C PHE A 52 11.34 13.12 19.84
N ILE A 53 11.56 11.82 20.12
CA ILE A 53 10.68 11.00 20.96
C ILE A 53 10.52 11.64 22.34
N GLN A 54 11.62 12.07 22.95
CA GLN A 54 11.60 12.73 24.25
C GLN A 54 10.81 14.04 24.21
N ALA A 55 11.08 14.92 23.25
CA ALA A 55 10.41 16.20 23.07
C ALA A 55 8.88 16.04 22.95
N VAL A 56 8.43 15.09 22.14
CA VAL A 56 7.00 14.84 21.92
C VAL A 56 6.35 14.19 23.15
N SER A 57 7.06 13.30 23.84
CA SER A 57 6.54 12.62 25.03
C SER A 57 6.36 13.56 26.24
N THR A 58 7.17 14.62 26.35
CA THR A 58 7.11 15.57 27.48
C THR A 58 6.16 16.75 27.27
N SER A 59 5.72 17.00 26.04
CA SER A 59 4.98 18.20 25.65
C SER A 59 3.47 17.98 25.47
N GLU A 60 2.96 16.77 25.76
CA GLU A 60 1.53 16.40 25.67
C GLU A 60 0.87 16.71 24.30
N ILE A 61 1.64 16.85 23.22
CA ILE A 61 1.19 17.19 21.85
C ILE A 61 0.24 16.13 21.26
N MET A 62 0.37 14.87 21.70
CA MET A 62 -0.28 13.70 21.10
C MET A 62 -1.28 13.06 22.06
N PRO A 63 -2.45 13.69 22.34
CA PRO A 63 -3.42 13.13 23.26
C PRO A 63 -3.95 11.78 22.76
N GLY A 64 -3.97 10.78 23.65
CA GLY A 64 -4.47 9.43 23.34
C GLY A 64 -3.54 8.59 22.46
N CYS A 65 -2.35 9.08 22.14
CA CYS A 65 -1.32 8.37 21.39
C CYS A 65 0.03 8.46 22.09
N CYS A 66 0.98 7.64 21.66
CA CYS A 66 2.37 7.74 22.08
C CYS A 66 3.32 7.52 20.91
N ILE A 67 4.52 8.05 21.02
CA ILE A 67 5.63 7.74 20.11
C ILE A 67 6.57 6.73 20.77
N SER A 68 6.94 5.69 20.03
CA SER A 68 7.89 4.67 20.49
C SER A 68 8.89 4.33 19.39
N PRO A 69 10.15 4.02 19.75
CA PRO A 69 11.13 3.53 18.79
C PRO A 69 10.67 2.18 18.22
N MET A 70 11.00 1.93 16.95
CA MET A 70 10.76 0.62 16.34
C MET A 70 11.85 -0.35 16.76
N MET A 71 11.45 -1.45 17.40
CA MET A 71 12.37 -2.57 17.63
C MET A 71 12.36 -3.49 16.42
N ARG A 72 13.51 -4.09 16.12
CA ARG A 72 13.61 -5.14 15.10
C ARG A 72 12.79 -6.33 15.60
N GLY A 73 12.07 -6.99 14.69
CA GLY A 73 11.38 -8.24 15.03
C GLY A 73 12.42 -9.32 15.32
N CYS A 74 12.25 -10.02 16.44
CA CYS A 74 13.18 -11.02 16.99
C CYS A 74 14.55 -10.41 17.37
N ASP A 75 14.60 -9.63 18.46
CA ASP A 75 15.86 -9.38 19.15
C ASP A 75 16.40 -10.74 19.64
N ASP A 76 17.34 -11.32 18.89
CA ASP A 76 18.35 -12.17 19.50
C ASP A 76 19.00 -11.31 20.59
N PRO A 77 18.95 -11.69 21.87
CA PRO A 77 19.55 -10.91 22.94
C PRO A 77 21.06 -10.68 22.78
N ASN A 78 21.70 -11.29 21.78
CA ASN A 78 23.10 -11.07 21.37
C ASN A 78 23.30 -10.22 20.10
N ASP A 79 22.25 -9.63 19.50
CA ASP A 79 22.41 -8.74 18.34
C ASP A 79 22.81 -7.32 18.81
N ASP A 80 24.12 -7.05 18.82
CA ASP A 80 24.74 -5.75 19.14
C ASP A 80 24.59 -4.70 18.00
N SER A 81 23.76 -4.97 16.98
CA SER A 81 23.52 -3.98 15.92
C SER A 81 22.82 -2.73 16.46
N PRO A 82 23.16 -1.53 15.93
CA PRO A 82 22.59 -0.28 16.43
C PRO A 82 21.07 -0.28 16.34
N LYS A 83 20.42 0.17 17.42
CA LYS A 83 18.96 0.37 17.51
C LYS A 83 18.48 1.15 16.28
N LEU A 84 17.40 0.69 15.67
CA LEU A 84 16.81 1.36 14.51
C LEU A 84 16.54 2.84 14.83
N GLN A 85 16.97 3.70 13.91
CA GLN A 85 16.71 5.14 13.96
C GLN A 85 15.20 5.47 13.87
N HIS A 86 14.37 4.55 13.38
CA HIS A 86 12.94 4.78 13.11
C HIS A 86 12.05 4.64 14.35
N ALA A 87 10.94 5.35 14.36
CA ALA A 87 9.91 5.29 15.39
C ALA A 87 8.53 5.15 14.75
N ALA A 88 7.49 5.01 15.57
CA ALA A 88 6.13 5.18 15.10
C ALA A 88 5.19 5.72 16.17
N ILE A 89 4.08 6.28 15.70
CA ILE A 89 2.93 6.66 16.52
C ILE A 89 2.06 5.42 16.77
N PHE A 90 1.62 5.25 18.02
CA PHE A 90 0.71 4.19 18.45
C PHE A 90 -0.49 4.78 19.16
N ARG A 91 -1.63 4.06 19.13
CA ARG A 91 -2.79 4.39 19.97
C ARG A 91 -2.56 3.98 21.42
N GLY A 92 -3.07 4.80 22.33
CA GLY A 92 -3.06 4.54 23.76
C GLY A 92 -1.71 4.82 24.41
N PRO A 93 -1.50 4.33 25.65
CA PRO A 93 -0.29 4.59 26.40
C PRO A 93 0.91 3.83 25.83
N ARG A 94 2.11 4.36 26.10
CA ARG A 94 3.37 3.73 25.73
C ARG A 94 3.48 2.33 26.33
N ARG A 95 3.79 1.36 25.47
CA ARG A 95 4.11 -0.02 25.85
C ARG A 95 5.62 -0.22 25.72
N ASP A 96 6.21 -1.04 26.58
CA ASP A 96 7.65 -1.32 26.57
C ASP A 96 8.09 -1.97 25.25
N ARG A 97 7.25 -2.84 24.68
CA ARG A 97 7.49 -3.54 23.42
C ARG A 97 6.25 -3.53 22.53
N PRO A 98 5.96 -2.43 21.82
CA PRO A 98 4.80 -2.39 20.94
C PRO A 98 5.02 -3.32 19.73
N CYS A 99 3.97 -4.01 19.29
CA CYS A 99 4.04 -4.80 18.08
C CYS A 99 4.27 -3.88 16.88
N ARG A 100 5.25 -4.19 16.02
CA ARG A 100 5.53 -3.41 14.80
C ARG A 100 4.31 -3.25 13.89
N PHE A 101 3.33 -4.16 13.96
CA PHE A 101 2.12 -4.12 13.15
C PHE A 101 0.97 -3.35 13.82
N ASP A 102 1.17 -2.81 15.03
CA ASP A 102 0.23 -1.92 15.71
C ASP A 102 0.53 -0.44 15.44
N GLN A 103 1.56 -0.15 14.64
CA GLN A 103 1.93 1.23 14.33
C GLN A 103 0.86 1.93 13.48
N VAL A 104 0.53 3.16 13.85
CA VAL A 104 -0.48 3.98 13.19
C VAL A 104 0.15 4.83 12.10
N VAL A 105 1.24 5.54 12.44
CA VAL A 105 2.02 6.40 11.54
C VAL A 105 3.52 6.13 11.77
N PRO A 106 4.25 5.55 10.81
CA PRO A 106 5.71 5.43 10.87
C PRO A 106 6.39 6.80 10.81
N ILE A 107 7.52 6.91 11.50
CA ILE A 107 8.39 8.08 11.52
C ILE A 107 9.81 7.62 11.20
N SER A 108 10.37 8.16 10.13
CA SER A 108 11.74 7.85 9.71
C SER A 108 12.68 9.01 9.98
N PHE A 109 13.81 8.70 10.59
CA PHE A 109 14.82 9.67 10.98
C PHE A 109 16.11 9.40 10.22
N TYR A 110 16.70 10.45 9.66
CA TYR A 110 18.02 10.40 9.03
C TYR A 110 18.87 11.57 9.53
N CYS A 111 20.19 11.41 9.47
CA CYS A 111 21.08 12.55 9.66
C CYS A 111 20.88 13.58 8.54
N HIS A 112 21.31 14.81 8.80
CA HIS A 112 21.33 15.82 7.76
C HIS A 112 22.40 15.47 6.72
N HIS A 113 22.01 15.50 5.45
CA HIS A 113 22.96 15.48 4.34
C HIS A 113 22.42 16.34 3.19
N PRO A 114 23.25 17.24 2.60
CA PRO A 114 22.83 18.04 1.46
C PRO A 114 22.35 17.14 0.32
N ARG A 115 21.21 17.47 -0.29
CA ARG A 115 20.63 16.71 -1.39
C ARG A 115 20.26 15.25 -1.10
N ALA A 116 19.98 14.93 0.16
CA ALA A 116 19.58 13.58 0.58
C ALA A 116 18.07 13.33 0.50
N ASP A 117 17.25 14.38 0.53
CA ASP A 117 15.80 14.24 0.59
C ASP A 117 15.25 13.82 -0.79
N PRO A 118 14.71 12.59 -0.94
CA PRO A 118 14.22 12.10 -2.23
C PRO A 118 12.90 12.79 -2.65
N PHE A 119 12.28 13.57 -1.77
CA PHE A 119 11.04 14.29 -2.03
C PHE A 119 11.25 15.80 -2.16
N ASP A 120 12.47 16.31 -2.29
CA ASP A 120 12.71 17.74 -2.53
C ASP A 120 12.44 18.11 -4.02
N PRO A 121 11.41 18.94 -4.32
CA PRO A 121 11.10 19.31 -5.69
C PRO A 121 12.19 20.15 -6.36
N THR A 122 13.03 20.86 -5.60
CA THR A 122 14.12 21.68 -6.16
C THR A 122 15.27 20.81 -6.69
N GLN A 123 15.44 19.63 -6.10
CA GLN A 123 16.46 18.66 -6.49
C GLN A 123 15.99 17.81 -7.66
N LEU A 124 14.69 17.48 -7.71
CA LEU A 124 14.06 16.77 -8.83
C LEU A 124 13.97 17.60 -10.12
N ARG A 125 14.00 18.94 -10.02
CA ARG A 125 13.86 19.86 -11.17
C ARG A 125 15.19 20.29 -11.79
N SER A 126 16.32 20.02 -11.13
CA SER A 126 17.64 20.38 -11.64
C SER A 126 18.12 19.34 -12.65
N GLY A 127 17.53 19.35 -13.85
CA GLY A 127 18.12 18.78 -15.06
C GLY A 127 17.99 17.27 -15.25
N GLY A 128 16.78 16.70 -15.22
CA GLY A 128 16.53 15.34 -15.74
C GLY A 128 17.31 14.20 -15.07
N GLU A 129 18.00 14.47 -13.97
CA GLU A 129 18.78 13.48 -13.24
C GLU A 129 17.86 12.64 -12.35
N THR A 130 18.06 11.33 -12.44
CA THR A 130 17.54 10.32 -11.52
C THR A 130 18.00 10.64 -10.09
N MET A 131 17.28 10.13 -9.08
CA MET A 131 17.73 10.17 -7.68
C MET A 131 19.20 9.73 -7.59
N ASN A 132 20.00 10.42 -6.78
CA ASN A 132 21.35 9.93 -6.47
C ASN A 132 21.27 8.63 -5.65
N ASP A 133 22.38 7.89 -5.55
CA ASP A 133 22.41 6.60 -4.85
C ASP A 133 21.89 6.72 -3.41
N TYR A 134 22.28 7.78 -2.70
CA TYR A 134 21.84 8.00 -1.32
C TYR A 134 20.33 8.31 -1.20
N GLN A 135 19.78 9.11 -2.10
CA GLN A 135 18.34 9.36 -2.20
C GLN A 135 17.57 8.07 -2.53
N THR A 136 18.14 7.23 -3.40
CA THR A 136 17.56 5.94 -3.81
C THR A 136 17.52 5.00 -2.61
N ASP A 137 18.62 4.88 -1.86
CA ASP A 137 18.68 4.05 -0.64
C ASP A 137 17.61 4.46 0.38
N ILE A 138 17.48 5.77 0.64
CA ILE A 138 16.45 6.30 1.55
C ILE A 138 15.05 5.99 1.01
N TYR A 139 14.80 6.25 -0.27
CA TYR A 139 13.49 5.99 -0.87
C TYR A 139 13.12 4.51 -0.82
N ASP A 140 14.08 3.61 -1.05
CA ASP A 140 13.90 2.16 -1.02
C ASP A 140 13.64 1.65 0.40
N GLU A 141 14.31 2.20 1.41
CA GLU A 141 14.04 1.88 2.82
C GLU A 141 12.64 2.33 3.25
N LEU A 142 12.24 3.55 2.88
CA LEU A 142 10.89 4.07 3.13
C LEU A 142 9.85 3.21 2.39
N SER A 143 10.09 2.90 1.13
CA SER A 143 9.20 2.08 0.30
C SER A 143 9.03 0.67 0.86
N SER A 144 10.12 0.06 1.33
CA SER A 144 10.08 -1.26 1.99
C SER A 144 9.22 -1.24 3.24
N SER A 145 9.30 -0.17 4.04
CA SER A 145 8.44 0.02 5.21
C SER A 145 6.97 0.19 4.83
N VAL A 146 6.68 0.98 3.80
CA VAL A 146 5.31 1.15 3.27
C VAL A 146 4.74 -0.17 2.74
N GLU A 147 5.51 -0.91 1.95
CA GLU A 147 5.10 -2.19 1.37
C GLU A 147 4.75 -3.21 2.44
N LEU A 148 5.58 -3.31 3.49
CA LEU A 148 5.29 -4.16 4.64
C LEU A 148 3.96 -3.78 5.30
N LEU A 149 3.73 -2.49 5.57
CA LEU A 149 2.51 -2.04 6.25
C LEU A 149 1.26 -2.19 5.39
N PHE A 150 1.36 -1.92 4.08
CA PHE A 150 0.28 -2.22 3.13
C PHE A 150 -0.05 -3.71 3.13
N THR A 151 0.96 -4.58 3.25
CA THR A 151 0.78 -6.02 3.27
C THR A 151 0.18 -6.51 4.60
N ALA A 152 0.67 -5.98 5.73
CA ALA A 152 0.36 -6.47 7.06
C ALA A 152 -0.84 -5.80 7.73
N GLN A 153 -1.21 -4.56 7.39
CA GLN A 153 -2.26 -3.81 8.10
C GLN A 153 -3.53 -3.58 7.29
N HIS A 154 -3.58 -4.00 6.02
CA HIS A 154 -4.68 -3.71 5.10
C HIS A 154 -5.01 -2.21 5.04
N ARG A 155 -4.28 -1.48 4.18
CA ARG A 155 -4.43 -0.03 4.05
C ARG A 155 -4.88 0.40 2.66
N VAL A 156 -5.69 1.46 2.65
CA VAL A 156 -6.05 2.27 1.47
C VAL A 156 -4.91 3.24 1.15
N PHE A 157 -4.33 3.84 2.19
CA PHE A 157 -3.18 4.73 2.12
C PHE A 157 -2.43 4.74 3.46
N LEU A 158 -1.25 5.34 3.48
CA LEU A 158 -0.41 5.44 4.68
C LEU A 158 0.19 6.84 4.80
N PHE A 159 -0.04 7.49 5.93
CA PHE A 159 0.77 8.64 6.32
C PHE A 159 2.11 8.16 6.89
N MET A 160 3.19 8.87 6.58
CA MET A 160 4.52 8.64 7.10
C MET A 160 5.20 9.99 7.33
N ILE A 161 5.92 10.11 8.43
CA ILE A 161 6.69 11.32 8.75
C ILE A 161 8.14 11.06 8.39
N LEU A 162 8.76 12.01 7.68
CA LEU A 162 10.19 12.00 7.39
C LEU A 162 10.87 13.15 8.13
N VAL A 163 11.89 12.82 8.91
CA VAL A 163 12.73 13.75 9.64
C VAL A 163 14.18 13.57 9.20
N MET A 164 14.81 14.65 8.73
CA MET A 164 16.20 14.68 8.29
C MET A 164 16.90 15.87 8.93
N GLY A 165 17.72 15.63 9.96
CA GLY A 165 18.29 16.73 10.75
C GLY A 165 17.18 17.61 11.36
N ARG A 166 17.14 18.90 11.01
CA ARG A 166 16.08 19.85 11.40
C ARG A 166 14.87 19.88 10.46
N ARG A 167 14.88 19.09 9.39
CA ARG A 167 13.86 19.11 8.35
C ARG A 167 12.78 18.09 8.64
N PHE A 168 11.52 18.50 8.53
CA PHE A 168 10.31 17.69 8.76
C PHE A 168 9.40 17.76 7.54
N ARG A 169 8.81 16.64 7.13
CA ARG A 169 7.74 16.61 6.12
C ARG A 169 6.77 15.45 6.35
N ILE A 170 5.57 15.58 5.80
CA ILE A 170 4.56 14.52 5.77
C ILE A 170 4.48 13.92 4.37
N LEU A 171 4.44 12.59 4.33
CA LEU A 171 4.23 11.79 3.13
C LEU A 171 2.90 11.04 3.28
N ARG A 172 2.06 11.05 2.24
CA ARG A 172 0.88 10.21 2.13
C ARG A 172 1.03 9.28 0.93
N TRP A 173 1.25 8.01 1.19
CA TRP A 173 1.40 6.96 0.19
C TRP A 173 0.06 6.33 -0.13
N ASP A 174 -0.26 6.14 -1.40
CA ASP A 174 -1.28 5.21 -1.84
C ASP A 174 -0.79 4.42 -3.06
N ARG A 175 -1.63 3.54 -3.60
CA ARG A 175 -1.25 2.69 -4.73
C ARG A 175 -1.03 3.46 -6.04
N ALA A 176 -1.38 4.74 -6.13
CA ALA A 176 -1.12 5.56 -7.32
C ALA A 176 0.18 6.37 -7.20
N GLY A 177 0.61 6.73 -5.99
CA GLY A 177 1.82 7.52 -5.79
C GLY A 177 1.98 8.05 -4.37
N VAL A 178 2.72 9.16 -4.24
CA VAL A 178 2.99 9.85 -2.98
C VAL A 178 2.53 11.29 -3.05
N ILE A 179 1.77 11.76 -2.07
CA ILE A 179 1.56 13.18 -1.82
C ILE A 179 2.54 13.63 -0.74
N SER A 180 3.32 14.67 -1.01
CA SER A 180 4.38 15.16 -0.13
C SER A 180 4.18 16.64 0.20
N THR A 181 4.29 17.00 1.48
CA THR A 181 4.36 18.41 1.87
C THR A 181 5.72 19.00 1.51
N PRO A 182 5.84 20.34 1.41
CA PRO A 182 7.13 21.00 1.57
C PRO A 182 7.82 20.51 2.85
N SER A 183 9.14 20.54 2.82
CA SER A 183 9.93 20.36 4.02
C SER A 183 9.90 21.65 4.84
N VAL A 184 9.77 21.53 6.15
CA VAL A 184 9.80 22.66 7.10
C VAL A 184 10.89 22.44 8.15
N ASP A 185 11.45 23.52 8.68
CA ASP A 185 12.31 23.46 9.86
C ASP A 185 11.43 23.42 11.12
N TYR A 186 11.38 22.28 11.80
CA TYR A 186 10.51 22.10 12.96
C TYR A 186 11.03 22.79 14.23
N PHE A 187 12.29 23.26 14.23
CA PHE A 187 12.82 24.07 15.32
C PHE A 187 12.41 25.54 15.14
N GLU A 188 12.49 26.10 13.93
CA GLU A 188 12.04 27.48 13.67
C GLU A 188 10.51 27.58 13.63
N GLN A 189 9.83 26.56 13.11
CA GLN A 189 8.37 26.51 12.96
C GLN A 189 7.78 25.30 13.70
N PRO A 190 7.90 25.25 15.05
CA PRO A 190 7.44 24.10 15.84
C PRO A 190 5.93 23.90 15.75
N THR A 191 5.17 24.97 15.56
CA THR A 191 3.70 24.93 15.45
C THR A 191 3.24 24.02 14.32
N ILE A 192 3.91 24.02 13.17
CA ILE A 192 3.53 23.16 12.03
C ILE A 192 3.73 21.68 12.38
N ALA A 193 4.89 21.31 12.92
CA ALA A 193 5.17 19.92 13.30
C ALA A 193 4.22 19.43 14.41
N CYS A 194 3.97 20.27 15.42
CA CYS A 194 3.05 19.94 16.51
C CYS A 194 1.61 19.79 16.02
N ASP A 195 1.16 20.65 15.10
CA ASP A 195 -0.16 20.58 14.48
C ASP A 195 -0.37 19.26 13.73
N TYR A 196 0.62 18.83 12.94
CA TYR A 196 0.58 17.53 12.27
C TYR A 196 0.51 16.36 13.25
N LEU A 197 1.39 16.33 14.25
CA LEU A 197 1.40 15.26 15.27
C LEU A 197 0.07 15.19 16.01
N TYR A 198 -0.48 16.33 16.41
CA TYR A 198 -1.76 16.44 17.08
C TYR A 198 -2.91 15.92 16.21
N HIS A 199 -3.01 16.37 14.95
CA HIS A 199 -4.08 15.95 14.05
C HIS A 199 -3.99 14.47 13.70
N LEU A 200 -2.80 13.95 13.35
CA LEU A 200 -2.60 12.53 13.05
C LEU A 200 -3.01 11.62 14.20
N CYS A 201 -2.83 12.07 15.45
CA CYS A 201 -3.26 11.30 16.63
C CYS A 201 -4.77 11.26 16.83
N ARG A 202 -5.50 12.24 16.29
CA ARG A 202 -6.95 12.38 16.47
C ARG A 202 -7.77 11.83 15.32
N LEU A 203 -7.17 11.63 14.15
CA LEU A 203 -7.84 10.96 13.04
C LEU A 203 -8.32 9.57 13.46
N GLY A 204 -9.49 9.15 12.97
CA GLY A 204 -9.95 7.77 13.10
C GLY A 204 -9.15 6.85 12.18
N ASP A 205 -9.29 5.53 12.37
CA ASP A 205 -8.48 4.55 11.62
C ASP A 205 -8.72 4.62 10.10
N ASP A 206 -9.97 4.79 9.67
CA ASP A 206 -10.33 5.00 8.25
C ASP A 206 -9.64 6.24 7.66
N SER A 207 -9.61 7.35 8.42
CA SER A 207 -8.95 8.60 8.02
C SER A 207 -7.43 8.51 8.06
N LEU A 208 -6.87 7.54 8.78
CA LEU A 208 -5.46 7.17 8.74
C LEU A 208 -5.14 6.14 7.63
N GLY A 209 -6.15 5.77 6.86
CA GLY A 209 -6.04 4.90 5.70
C GLY A 209 -6.10 3.41 6.02
N PHE A 210 -6.53 3.01 7.22
CA PHE A 210 -6.88 1.61 7.46
C PHE A 210 -8.15 1.24 6.68
N ASP A 211 -8.21 0.02 6.17
CA ASP A 211 -9.39 -0.49 5.47
C ASP A 211 -10.47 -0.90 6.49
N PRO A 212 -11.63 -0.21 6.56
CA PRO A 212 -12.71 -0.55 7.51
C PRO A 212 -13.32 -1.94 7.30
N THR A 213 -13.06 -2.57 6.14
CA THR A 213 -13.51 -3.94 5.85
C THR A 213 -12.50 -5.00 6.28
N ALA A 214 -11.38 -4.61 6.89
CA ALA A 214 -10.37 -5.49 7.44
C ALA A 214 -10.24 -5.26 8.96
N THR A 215 -10.74 -6.20 9.75
CA THR A 215 -10.63 -6.13 11.22
C THR A 215 -9.40 -6.90 11.69
N ARG A 216 -8.49 -6.23 12.38
CA ARG A 216 -7.36 -6.87 13.09
C ARG A 216 -7.88 -7.76 14.21
N LEU A 217 -7.52 -9.04 14.19
CA LEU A 217 -7.85 -10.00 15.24
C LEU A 217 -6.76 -10.02 16.32
N ARG A 218 -7.18 -9.94 17.57
CA ARG A 218 -6.38 -10.04 18.79
C ARG A 218 -6.53 -11.43 19.41
N PRO A 219 -5.58 -11.87 20.27
CA PRO A 219 -5.62 -13.21 20.86
C PRO A 219 -6.88 -13.54 21.66
N ASP A 220 -7.60 -12.53 22.15
CA ASP A 220 -8.86 -12.62 22.87
C ASP A 220 -10.10 -12.73 21.96
N ASP A 221 -9.95 -12.54 20.65
CA ASP A 221 -11.04 -12.72 19.69
C ASP A 221 -11.39 -14.21 19.47
N VAL A 222 -12.68 -14.53 19.45
CA VAL A 222 -13.17 -15.89 19.14
C VAL A 222 -12.70 -16.36 17.76
N ASP A 223 -12.65 -15.45 16.79
CA ASP A 223 -12.17 -15.76 15.44
C ASP A 223 -10.66 -16.06 15.42
N PHE A 224 -9.87 -15.48 16.33
CA PHE A 224 -8.44 -15.81 16.46
C PHE A 224 -8.27 -17.29 16.82
N LEU A 225 -9.00 -17.76 17.83
CA LEU A 225 -9.01 -19.18 18.23
C LEU A 225 -9.61 -20.08 17.15
N ARG A 226 -10.63 -19.59 16.41
CA ARG A 226 -11.20 -20.32 15.27
C ARG A 226 -10.15 -20.62 14.21
N MET A 227 -9.24 -19.67 13.94
CA MET A 227 -8.14 -19.89 13.01
C MET A 227 -7.19 -20.98 13.50
N ASP A 228 -6.85 -21.01 14.80
CA ASP A 228 -6.00 -22.07 15.37
C ASP A 228 -6.65 -23.45 15.22
N VAL A 229 -7.95 -23.56 15.53
CA VAL A 229 -8.71 -24.81 15.37
C VAL A 229 -8.79 -25.21 13.90
N ALA A 230 -9.07 -24.27 12.99
CA ALA A 230 -9.08 -24.53 11.56
C ALA A 230 -7.69 -24.95 11.03
N ALA A 231 -6.60 -24.60 11.71
CA ALA A 231 -5.26 -25.02 11.32
C ALA A 231 -4.88 -26.44 11.81
N LEU A 232 -5.66 -27.10 12.68
CA LEU A 232 -5.31 -28.43 13.22
C LEU A 232 -5.53 -29.57 12.20
N PRO A 233 -4.60 -30.53 12.02
CA PRO A 233 -4.79 -31.64 11.08
C PRO A 233 -6.15 -32.35 11.22
N ASP A 234 -6.79 -32.69 10.12
CA ASP A 234 -8.02 -33.49 10.10
C ASP A 234 -7.78 -34.78 9.31
N ALA A 235 -8.16 -35.93 9.89
CA ALA A 235 -8.00 -37.24 9.25
C ALA A 235 -8.85 -37.40 7.98
N LYS A 236 -9.84 -36.53 7.77
CA LYS A 236 -10.65 -36.45 6.55
C LYS A 236 -10.00 -35.64 5.44
N ASP A 237 -8.93 -34.89 5.74
CA ASP A 237 -8.22 -34.13 4.73
C ASP A 237 -7.62 -35.10 3.69
N VAL A 238 -7.82 -34.79 2.42
CA VAL A 238 -7.37 -35.60 1.30
C VAL A 238 -5.90 -35.31 1.04
N ASP A 239 -5.10 -36.35 0.88
CA ASP A 239 -3.72 -36.17 0.49
C ASP A 239 -3.59 -35.79 -1.00
N HIS A 240 -2.55 -35.03 -1.29
CA HIS A 240 -2.24 -34.47 -2.58
C HIS A 240 -1.16 -35.27 -3.31
N SER A 241 -0.84 -36.47 -2.84
CA SER A 241 0.05 -37.41 -3.54
C SER A 241 -0.50 -37.79 -4.92
N GLU A 242 0.41 -38.30 -5.75
CA GLU A 242 0.07 -38.83 -7.06
C GLU A 242 -0.95 -39.98 -6.94
N ARG A 243 -2.03 -39.90 -7.71
CA ARG A 243 -3.12 -40.89 -7.73
C ARG A 243 -3.37 -41.36 -9.16
N ASP A 244 -3.92 -42.57 -9.30
CA ASP A 244 -4.40 -43.04 -10.59
C ASP A 244 -5.68 -42.31 -10.99
N LEU A 245 -5.64 -41.65 -12.14
CA LEU A 245 -6.76 -40.90 -12.70
C LEU A 245 -7.91 -41.81 -13.14
N SER A 246 -7.65 -43.11 -13.31
CA SER A 246 -8.66 -44.10 -13.69
C SER A 246 -9.69 -44.38 -12.58
N GLU A 247 -9.34 -44.09 -11.32
CA GLU A 247 -10.19 -44.31 -10.14
C GLU A 247 -11.24 -43.21 -9.93
N GLY A 248 -11.25 -42.18 -10.78
CA GLY A 248 -12.17 -41.05 -10.71
C GLY A 248 -11.71 -39.94 -9.75
N GLY A 249 -12.40 -38.81 -9.81
CA GLY A 249 -12.06 -37.63 -9.01
C GLY A 249 -12.48 -37.74 -7.54
N VAL A 250 -11.94 -36.85 -6.70
CA VAL A 250 -12.33 -36.78 -5.28
C VAL A 250 -13.80 -36.41 -5.14
N ARG A 251 -14.53 -37.10 -4.24
CA ARG A 251 -15.93 -36.79 -3.93
C ARG A 251 -16.02 -35.52 -3.08
N GLU A 252 -16.88 -34.59 -3.48
CA GLU A 252 -17.14 -33.36 -2.74
C GLU A 252 -18.14 -33.56 -1.58
N PRO A 253 -18.04 -32.77 -0.50
CA PRO A 253 -17.00 -31.76 -0.23
C PRO A 253 -15.71 -32.41 0.30
N PHE A 254 -14.55 -31.87 -0.09
CA PHE A 254 -13.25 -32.29 0.41
C PHE A 254 -12.37 -31.09 0.76
N THR A 255 -11.28 -31.33 1.50
CA THR A 255 -10.22 -30.36 1.76
C THR A 255 -8.90 -31.07 1.56
N PHE A 256 -8.00 -30.50 0.75
CA PHE A 256 -6.67 -31.06 0.63
C PHE A 256 -5.84 -30.71 1.86
N ALA A 257 -5.05 -31.66 2.36
CA ALA A 257 -4.18 -31.48 3.52
C ALA A 257 -3.17 -30.32 3.36
N TYR A 258 -2.76 -30.01 2.12
CA TYR A 258 -1.89 -28.86 1.86
C TYR A 258 -2.59 -27.53 2.14
N MET A 259 -3.91 -27.40 1.94
CA MET A 259 -4.64 -26.15 2.17
C MET A 259 -4.54 -25.77 3.64
N ARG A 260 -4.77 -26.74 4.53
CA ARG A 260 -4.64 -26.56 5.97
C ARG A 260 -3.20 -26.27 6.37
N SER A 261 -2.24 -26.92 5.73
CA SER A 261 -0.81 -26.67 5.97
C SER A 261 -0.41 -25.25 5.58
N LEU A 262 -0.83 -24.77 4.39
CA LEU A 262 -0.62 -23.39 3.95
C LEU A 262 -1.31 -22.39 4.90
N PHE A 263 -2.54 -22.68 5.32
CA PHE A 263 -3.25 -21.85 6.29
C PHE A 263 -2.51 -21.79 7.61
N ARG A 264 -2.07 -22.92 8.16
CA ARG A 264 -1.26 -23.00 9.39
C ARG A 264 0.03 -22.19 9.28
N THR A 265 0.76 -22.31 8.16
CA THR A 265 1.96 -21.50 7.90
C THR A 265 1.65 -20.00 7.83
N SER A 266 0.46 -19.62 7.37
CA SER A 266 0.03 -18.22 7.37
C SER A 266 -0.18 -17.64 8.78
N LEU A 267 -0.34 -18.49 9.81
CA LEU A 267 -0.56 -18.08 11.20
C LEU A 267 0.76 -17.90 11.99
N ASP A 268 1.88 -17.73 11.30
CA ASP A 268 3.22 -17.39 11.82
C ASP A 268 3.13 -16.44 13.03
N CYS A 269 3.93 -16.70 14.08
CA CYS A 269 3.67 -16.23 15.45
C CYS A 269 3.62 -14.71 15.60
N ASP A 270 4.29 -13.98 14.71
CA ASP A 270 4.34 -12.51 14.76
C ASP A 270 3.45 -11.84 13.70
N TRP A 271 2.94 -12.58 12.71
CA TRP A 271 2.17 -11.97 11.63
C TRP A 271 0.73 -11.66 12.05
N PRO A 272 0.20 -10.49 11.69
CA PRO A 272 -1.14 -10.11 12.07
C PRO A 272 -2.24 -10.90 11.35
N ARG A 273 -3.14 -11.50 12.13
CA ARG A 273 -4.39 -12.12 11.68
C ARG A 273 -5.50 -11.09 11.49
N HIS A 274 -6.33 -11.28 10.48
CA HIS A 274 -7.42 -10.37 10.13
C HIS A 274 -8.69 -11.13 9.75
N ARG A 275 -9.84 -10.50 9.99
CA ARG A 275 -11.10 -10.81 9.34
C ARG A 275 -11.34 -9.81 8.21
N LEU A 276 -11.47 -10.30 6.99
CA LEU A 276 -11.78 -9.51 5.81
C LEU A 276 -13.24 -9.69 5.41
N VAL A 277 -13.90 -8.59 5.12
CA VAL A 277 -15.25 -8.58 4.56
C VAL A 277 -15.18 -8.41 3.05
N VAL A 278 -15.85 -9.29 2.31
CA VAL A 278 -16.11 -9.13 0.87
C VAL A 278 -17.60 -8.85 0.70
N GLN A 279 -17.92 -7.79 -0.03
CA GLN A 279 -19.31 -7.43 -0.35
C GLN A 279 -19.63 -7.88 -1.77
N ASP A 280 -20.73 -8.60 -1.93
CA ASP A 280 -21.21 -9.06 -3.23
C ASP A 280 -22.74 -8.97 -3.27
N GLY A 281 -23.27 -8.20 -4.22
CA GLY A 281 -24.72 -8.03 -4.38
C GLY A 281 -25.47 -7.55 -3.12
N GLY A 282 -24.81 -6.82 -2.21
CA GLY A 282 -25.37 -6.38 -0.93
C GLY A 282 -25.22 -7.39 0.22
N GLN A 283 -24.74 -8.61 -0.05
CA GLN A 283 -24.39 -9.59 0.97
C GLN A 283 -22.94 -9.39 1.44
N LYS A 284 -22.68 -9.70 2.71
CA LYS A 284 -21.36 -9.63 3.33
C LYS A 284 -20.86 -11.02 3.65
N HIS A 285 -19.62 -11.29 3.26
CA HIS A 285 -18.94 -12.56 3.49
C HIS A 285 -17.68 -12.32 4.32
N ASP A 286 -17.55 -13.03 5.45
CA ASP A 286 -16.43 -12.92 6.39
C ASP A 286 -15.38 -14.02 6.15
N TYR A 287 -14.14 -13.59 5.93
CA TYR A 287 -13.00 -14.45 5.68
C TYR A 287 -11.88 -14.20 6.69
N LEU A 288 -11.38 -15.24 7.32
CA LEU A 288 -10.24 -15.15 8.24
C LEU A 288 -8.94 -15.42 7.48
N VAL A 289 -7.97 -14.53 7.62
CA VAL A 289 -6.68 -14.59 6.91
C VAL A 289 -5.51 -14.31 7.85
N GLY A 290 -4.38 -14.99 7.61
CA GLY A 290 -3.08 -14.68 8.20
C GLY A 290 -2.17 -13.96 7.21
N LYS A 291 -0.90 -14.37 7.17
CA LYS A 291 0.10 -13.91 6.21
C LYS A 291 -0.29 -14.26 4.77
N PRO A 292 -0.22 -13.31 3.81
CA PRO A 292 -0.47 -13.63 2.42
C PRO A 292 0.47 -14.73 1.93
N THR A 293 -0.08 -15.73 1.23
CA THR A 293 0.71 -16.75 0.53
C THR A 293 1.42 -16.16 -0.69
N PHE A 294 0.84 -15.13 -1.27
CA PHE A 294 1.43 -14.34 -2.36
C PHE A 294 1.25 -12.85 -2.07
N HIS A 295 2.28 -12.05 -2.36
CA HIS A 295 2.16 -10.59 -2.48
C HIS A 295 2.99 -10.14 -3.68
N ALA A 296 2.44 -9.21 -4.47
CA ALA A 296 3.17 -8.54 -5.52
C ALA A 296 4.08 -7.47 -4.90
N SER A 297 5.32 -7.39 -5.38
CA SER A 297 6.30 -6.42 -4.88
C SER A 297 5.96 -4.99 -5.28
N GLY A 298 6.42 -4.04 -4.48
CA GLY A 298 6.31 -2.62 -4.72
C GLY A 298 5.13 -1.94 -4.03
N THR A 299 5.29 -0.64 -3.81
CA THR A 299 4.31 0.22 -3.11
C THR A 299 3.16 0.66 -4.02
N MET A 300 3.41 0.78 -5.33
CA MET A 300 2.46 1.32 -6.32
C MET A 300 1.86 0.22 -7.20
N GLY A 301 0.78 0.56 -7.91
CA GLY A 301 0.12 -0.33 -8.86
C GLY A 301 -0.86 -1.29 -8.18
N ARG A 302 -0.87 -2.55 -8.63
CA ARG A 302 -1.96 -3.49 -8.30
C ARG A 302 -1.91 -4.02 -6.87
N GLY A 303 -0.73 -4.04 -6.24
CA GLY A 303 -0.60 -4.45 -4.84
C GLY A 303 -1.24 -5.80 -4.49
N THR A 304 -1.25 -6.74 -5.45
CA THR A 304 -2.03 -7.98 -5.36
C THR A 304 -1.54 -8.83 -4.19
N ARG A 305 -2.46 -9.25 -3.34
CA ARG A 305 -2.25 -10.18 -2.22
C ARG A 305 -3.16 -11.39 -2.41
N GLY A 306 -2.62 -12.57 -2.15
CA GLY A 306 -3.33 -13.84 -2.25
C GLY A 306 -3.26 -14.60 -0.94
N TYR A 307 -4.42 -15.08 -0.48
CA TYR A 307 -4.57 -15.72 0.81
C TYR A 307 -5.25 -17.07 0.65
N VAL A 308 -4.74 -18.08 1.34
CA VAL A 308 -5.60 -19.17 1.81
C VAL A 308 -6.44 -18.60 2.94
N ALA A 309 -7.74 -18.45 2.69
CA ALA A 309 -8.67 -17.84 3.62
C ALA A 309 -9.65 -18.89 4.16
N TYR A 310 -10.10 -18.70 5.39
CA TYR A 310 -11.12 -19.54 6.01
C TYR A 310 -12.46 -18.81 6.06
N GLU A 311 -13.47 -19.34 5.38
CA GLU A 311 -14.81 -18.74 5.33
C GLU A 311 -15.61 -19.10 6.59
N CYS A 312 -16.07 -18.09 7.33
CA CYS A 312 -16.74 -18.29 8.61
C CYS A 312 -18.07 -19.05 8.51
N SER A 313 -18.83 -18.84 7.44
CA SER A 313 -20.18 -19.40 7.26
C SER A 313 -20.14 -20.88 6.83
N SER A 314 -19.41 -21.19 5.76
CA SER A 314 -19.32 -22.54 5.21
C SER A 314 -18.25 -23.40 5.87
N ARG A 315 -17.35 -22.81 6.66
CA ARG A 315 -16.21 -23.47 7.33
C ARG A 315 -15.25 -24.15 6.34
N ARG A 316 -15.09 -23.57 5.16
CA ARG A 316 -14.21 -24.07 4.09
C ARG A 316 -13.02 -23.15 3.86
N PHE A 317 -11.95 -23.73 3.34
CA PHE A 317 -10.83 -22.96 2.79
C PHE A 317 -11.16 -22.51 1.37
N VAL A 318 -10.81 -21.26 1.07
CA VAL A 318 -11.01 -20.61 -0.22
C VAL A 318 -9.76 -19.81 -0.57
N TRP A 319 -9.61 -19.46 -1.84
CA TRP A 319 -8.58 -18.51 -2.26
C TRP A 319 -9.17 -17.11 -2.33
N LEU A 320 -8.69 -16.22 -1.46
CA LEU A 320 -9.04 -14.80 -1.47
C LEU A 320 -7.92 -14.01 -2.13
N LYS A 321 -8.26 -13.29 -3.19
CA LYS A 321 -7.38 -12.34 -3.86
C LYS A 321 -7.85 -10.92 -3.58
N ASP A 322 -6.94 -10.12 -3.04
CA ASP A 322 -7.12 -8.72 -2.71
C ASP A 322 -6.18 -7.90 -3.61
N ALA A 323 -6.71 -6.95 -4.38
CA ALA A 323 -5.94 -6.23 -5.38
C ALA A 323 -6.53 -4.85 -5.69
N TRP A 324 -5.68 -3.99 -6.25
CA TRP A 324 -6.03 -2.68 -6.77
C TRP A 324 -6.13 -2.77 -8.29
N ARG A 325 -7.34 -2.58 -8.83
CA ARG A 325 -7.58 -2.59 -10.28
C ARG A 325 -7.57 -1.16 -10.82
N ALA A 326 -7.18 -1.00 -12.08
CA ALA A 326 -7.27 0.32 -12.72
C ALA A 326 -8.74 0.76 -12.81
N SER A 327 -9.04 1.97 -12.33
CA SER A 327 -10.43 2.45 -12.15
C SER A 327 -11.19 2.60 -13.47
N TYR A 328 -10.50 2.93 -14.58
CA TYR A 328 -11.11 3.10 -15.90
C TYR A 328 -11.61 1.80 -16.54
N LYS A 329 -11.27 0.63 -16.00
CA LYS A 329 -11.81 -0.67 -16.45
C LYS A 329 -13.11 -0.99 -15.71
N ILE A 330 -14.17 -0.23 -16.00
CA ILE A 330 -15.45 -0.31 -15.27
C ILE A 330 -16.23 -1.61 -15.59
N THR A 331 -16.10 -2.17 -16.79
CA THR A 331 -17.03 -3.20 -17.31
C THR A 331 -16.60 -4.65 -17.18
N ASP A 332 -15.33 -4.94 -16.92
CA ASP A 332 -14.79 -6.32 -16.93
C ASP A 332 -14.01 -6.63 -15.65
N ARG A 333 -14.71 -6.62 -14.49
CA ARG A 333 -14.09 -7.11 -13.26
C ARG A 333 -13.87 -8.62 -13.39
N GLU A 334 -12.80 -9.11 -12.78
CA GLU A 334 -12.41 -10.52 -12.86
C GLU A 334 -13.55 -11.46 -12.44
N GLY A 335 -14.29 -11.11 -11.40
CA GLY A 335 -15.43 -11.89 -10.94
C GLY A 335 -16.65 -11.80 -11.87
N ASP A 336 -16.87 -10.68 -12.58
CA ASP A 336 -17.96 -10.60 -13.58
C ASP A 336 -17.70 -11.59 -14.73
N ILE A 337 -16.44 -11.78 -15.10
CA ILE A 337 -16.01 -12.75 -16.12
C ILE A 337 -16.20 -14.17 -15.59
N LEU A 338 -15.70 -14.47 -14.38
CA LEU A 338 -15.86 -15.80 -13.77
C LEU A 338 -17.34 -16.16 -13.59
N ALA A 339 -18.18 -15.22 -13.15
CA ALA A 339 -19.62 -15.41 -13.02
C ALA A 339 -20.26 -15.82 -14.34
N LYS A 340 -19.92 -15.14 -15.45
CA LYS A 340 -20.41 -15.48 -16.79
C LYS A 340 -19.96 -16.88 -17.22
N LEU A 341 -18.70 -17.22 -17.00
CA LEU A 341 -18.15 -18.54 -17.37
C LEU A 341 -18.78 -19.67 -16.55
N ASN A 342 -18.91 -19.50 -15.23
CA ASN A 342 -19.56 -20.47 -14.35
C ASN A 342 -21.06 -20.63 -14.70
N ALA A 343 -21.77 -19.53 -14.98
CA ALA A 343 -23.18 -19.59 -15.39
C ALA A 343 -23.37 -20.31 -16.75
N ALA A 344 -22.42 -20.15 -17.67
CA ALA A 344 -22.37 -20.88 -18.93
C ALA A 344 -21.89 -22.34 -18.79
N LYS A 345 -21.56 -22.79 -17.57
CA LYS A 345 -21.03 -24.13 -17.27
C LYS A 345 -19.79 -24.46 -18.10
N VAL A 346 -18.95 -23.46 -18.36
CA VAL A 346 -17.63 -23.70 -18.94
C VAL A 346 -16.84 -24.54 -17.94
N THR A 347 -16.26 -25.64 -18.42
CA THR A 347 -15.46 -26.54 -17.60
C THR A 347 -14.04 -26.02 -17.43
N ASN A 348 -13.37 -26.44 -16.36
CA ASN A 348 -11.96 -26.11 -16.09
C ASN A 348 -11.68 -24.60 -15.90
N VAL A 349 -12.64 -23.88 -15.31
CA VAL A 349 -12.44 -22.49 -14.84
C VAL A 349 -12.69 -22.41 -13.33
N PRO A 350 -12.01 -21.50 -12.60
CA PRO A 350 -12.24 -21.34 -11.16
C PRO A 350 -13.72 -21.11 -10.82
N THR A 351 -14.16 -21.67 -9.71
CA THR A 351 -15.52 -21.47 -9.20
C THR A 351 -15.56 -20.18 -8.40
N LEU A 352 -16.26 -19.18 -8.91
CA LEU A 352 -16.50 -17.93 -8.20
C LEU A 352 -17.34 -18.19 -6.94
N VAL A 353 -16.86 -17.71 -5.79
CA VAL A 353 -17.63 -17.70 -4.53
C VAL A 353 -18.33 -16.36 -4.36
N CYS A 354 -17.55 -15.28 -4.38
CA CYS A 354 -18.07 -13.92 -4.32
C CYS A 354 -17.01 -12.92 -4.79
N HIS A 355 -17.41 -11.72 -5.17
CA HIS A 355 -16.47 -10.64 -5.49
C HIS A 355 -17.09 -9.25 -5.39
N GLY A 356 -16.24 -8.23 -5.31
CA GLY A 356 -16.70 -6.85 -5.33
C GLY A 356 -15.59 -5.83 -5.17
N ASP A 357 -15.90 -4.60 -5.58
CA ASP A 357 -15.11 -3.44 -5.18
C ASP A 357 -15.28 -3.23 -3.66
N VAL A 358 -14.19 -2.87 -2.98
CA VAL A 358 -14.18 -2.70 -1.53
C VAL A 358 -14.68 -1.31 -1.19
N ASN A 359 -15.98 -1.19 -0.91
CA ASN A 359 -16.65 0.10 -0.73
C ASN A 359 -16.33 1.06 -1.90
N ASN A 360 -16.12 2.36 -1.61
CA ASN A 360 -15.69 3.38 -2.56
C ASN A 360 -14.19 3.67 -2.45
N GLN A 361 -13.37 2.66 -2.10
CA GLN A 361 -11.95 2.87 -1.88
C GLN A 361 -11.21 3.06 -3.21
N THR A 362 -10.77 4.29 -3.45
CA THR A 362 -9.95 4.67 -4.60
C THR A 362 -8.69 5.41 -4.15
N THR A 363 -7.63 5.31 -4.95
CA THR A 363 -6.43 6.14 -4.79
C THR A 363 -6.75 7.58 -5.16
N ILE A 364 -6.22 8.55 -4.41
CA ILE A 364 -6.48 9.98 -4.67
C ILE A 364 -5.27 10.68 -5.31
N THR A 365 -4.06 10.13 -5.19
CA THR A 365 -2.85 10.80 -5.71
C THR A 365 -2.95 11.12 -7.21
N ALA A 366 -3.63 10.27 -7.99
CA ALA A 366 -3.89 10.51 -9.40
C ALA A 366 -4.73 11.78 -9.65
N ASP A 367 -5.78 11.98 -8.85
CA ASP A 367 -6.66 13.16 -8.96
C ASP A 367 -5.90 14.45 -8.60
N TRP A 368 -5.03 14.38 -7.58
CA TRP A 368 -4.18 15.50 -7.18
C TRP A 368 -3.17 15.86 -8.27
N TRP A 369 -2.54 14.86 -8.90
CA TRP A 369 -1.65 15.06 -10.04
C TRP A 369 -2.36 15.73 -11.22
N GLU A 370 -3.58 15.27 -11.54
CA GLU A 370 -4.39 15.85 -12.61
C GLU A 370 -4.73 17.32 -12.32
N ARG A 371 -5.24 17.62 -11.12
CA ARG A 371 -5.56 19.01 -10.70
C ARG A 371 -4.37 19.96 -10.86
N GLN A 372 -3.19 19.53 -10.40
CA GLN A 372 -1.97 20.35 -10.48
C GLN A 372 -1.52 20.53 -11.95
N SER A 373 -1.60 19.47 -12.75
CA SER A 373 -1.25 19.50 -14.18
C SER A 373 -2.18 20.41 -14.99
N SER A 374 -3.48 20.38 -14.70
CA SER A 374 -4.47 21.29 -15.31
C SER A 374 -4.23 22.75 -14.93
N LEU A 375 -3.92 23.04 -13.66
CA LEU A 375 -3.58 24.39 -13.20
C LEU A 375 -2.34 24.94 -13.94
N LEU A 376 -1.28 24.13 -14.05
CA LEU A 376 -0.08 24.51 -14.79
C LEU A 376 -0.38 24.77 -16.27
N SER A 377 -1.24 23.96 -16.88
CA SER A 377 -1.68 24.15 -18.27
C SER A 377 -2.43 25.47 -18.47
N LEU A 378 -3.32 25.84 -17.54
CA LEU A 378 -4.04 27.12 -17.54
C LEU A 378 -3.10 28.32 -17.38
N ILE A 379 -2.10 28.23 -16.51
CA ILE A 379 -1.08 29.29 -16.32
C ILE A 379 -0.23 29.46 -17.58
N HIS A 380 0.14 28.37 -18.25
CA HIS A 380 0.87 28.46 -19.51
C HIS A 380 0.01 29.06 -20.63
N ALA A 381 -1.28 28.70 -20.71
CA ALA A 381 -2.21 29.27 -21.67
C ALA A 381 -2.44 30.78 -21.45
N SER A 382 -2.53 31.24 -20.20
CA SER A 382 -2.70 32.67 -19.89
C SER A 382 -1.44 33.49 -20.17
N ARG A 383 -0.24 32.95 -19.92
CA ARG A 383 1.04 33.58 -20.29
C ARG A 383 1.24 33.64 -21.81
N ALA A 384 0.78 32.64 -22.55
CA ALA A 384 0.80 32.64 -24.02
C ALA A 384 -0.25 33.58 -24.64
N GLY A 385 -1.37 33.84 -23.94
CA GLY A 385 -2.39 34.81 -24.36
C GLY A 385 -1.96 36.27 -24.16
N SER A 386 -1.07 36.55 -23.20
CA SER A 386 -0.58 37.91 -22.93
C SER A 386 0.52 38.40 -23.89
N SER A 387 1.07 37.54 -24.76
CA SER A 387 2.11 37.93 -25.73
C SER A 387 1.59 38.23 -27.13
N ARG A 388 0.27 38.29 -27.34
CA ARG A 388 -0.34 38.65 -28.63
C ARG A 388 -1.12 39.96 -28.55
N LEU A 389 -0.41 41.05 -28.28
CA LEU A 389 -0.83 42.41 -28.60
C LEU A 389 0.42 43.16 -29.07
N SER A 390 0.74 43.03 -30.36
CA SER A 390 1.42 44.03 -31.22
C SER A 390 1.94 43.34 -32.50
N SER A 391 1.14 43.37 -33.57
CA SER A 391 1.47 44.03 -34.85
C SER A 391 0.55 43.51 -35.96
N ASP A 392 -0.31 44.40 -36.43
CA ASP A 392 -0.99 44.29 -37.72
C ASP A 392 0.00 44.11 -38.87
N THR A 393 -0.25 43.14 -39.75
CA THR A 393 -0.32 43.39 -41.20
C THR A 393 -0.94 42.20 -41.92
N SER A 394 -1.87 42.52 -42.80
CA SER A 394 -2.64 41.63 -43.68
C SER A 394 -1.87 41.23 -44.94
N SER A 395 -2.01 39.98 -45.38
CA SER A 395 -2.17 39.63 -46.81
C SER A 395 -2.50 38.14 -47.01
N ASP A 396 -3.77 37.89 -47.34
CA ASP A 396 -4.38 36.96 -48.30
C ASP A 396 -4.03 35.45 -48.46
N PRO A 397 -5.00 34.64 -48.92
CA PRO A 397 -5.05 33.19 -48.69
C PRO A 397 -4.61 32.36 -49.90
N VAL A 398 -4.01 31.19 -49.65
CA VAL A 398 -3.89 30.12 -50.63
C VAL A 398 -4.34 28.80 -50.02
N SER A 399 -5.30 28.19 -50.70
CA SER A 399 -5.98 26.95 -50.36
C SER A 399 -5.26 25.68 -50.86
N LEU A 400 -5.51 24.58 -50.12
CA LEU A 400 -5.54 23.15 -50.50
C LEU A 400 -4.23 22.39 -50.74
N SER A 401 -3.95 21.43 -49.84
CA SER A 401 -3.93 20.01 -50.23
C SER A 401 -4.08 19.09 -49.00
N GLY A 402 -5.00 18.14 -49.10
CA GLY A 402 -5.34 17.22 -48.01
C GLY A 402 -4.38 16.04 -47.90
N ARG A 403 -4.15 15.58 -46.67
CA ARG A 403 -3.64 14.23 -46.39
C ARG A 403 -4.37 13.58 -45.22
N LYS A 404 -5.24 12.65 -45.60
CA LYS A 404 -5.69 11.40 -44.94
C LYS A 404 -5.05 11.11 -43.56
N ARG A 405 -5.87 11.09 -42.51
CA ARG A 405 -5.55 10.46 -41.21
C ARG A 405 -5.62 8.93 -41.39
N LYS A 406 -4.53 8.22 -41.09
CA LYS A 406 -4.51 6.76 -40.92
C LYS A 406 -4.60 6.48 -39.42
N ARG A 407 -5.71 5.86 -38.98
CA ARG A 407 -5.82 5.20 -37.67
C ARG A 407 -4.82 4.04 -37.65
N ALA A 408 -4.00 3.95 -36.61
CA ALA A 408 -3.33 2.73 -36.22
C ALA A 408 -4.05 2.21 -34.97
N ASP A 409 -4.61 1.01 -35.08
CA ASP A 409 -5.09 0.22 -33.95
C ASP A 409 -3.88 -0.36 -33.23
N ASP A 410 -3.66 0.01 -31.97
CA ASP A 410 -2.69 -0.66 -31.10
C ASP A 410 -3.44 -1.58 -30.14
N ALA A 411 -3.62 -2.82 -30.58
CA ALA A 411 -3.89 -3.96 -29.70
C ALA A 411 -2.54 -4.47 -29.17
N VAL A 412 -2.13 -4.03 -27.99
CA VAL A 412 -1.00 -4.62 -27.27
C VAL A 412 -1.54 -5.70 -26.35
N VAL A 413 -1.39 -6.94 -26.79
CA VAL A 413 -1.58 -8.15 -25.98
C VAL A 413 -0.30 -8.36 -25.18
N ASP A 414 -0.31 -8.02 -23.90
CA ASP A 414 0.80 -8.33 -22.98
C ASP A 414 0.78 -9.82 -22.63
N THR A 415 1.63 -10.60 -23.30
CA THR A 415 2.04 -11.94 -22.85
C THR A 415 3.50 -11.84 -22.43
N LEU A 416 3.77 -11.79 -21.13
CA LEU A 416 5.13 -11.84 -20.58
C LEU A 416 5.49 -13.29 -20.25
N THR A 417 6.35 -13.86 -21.09
CA THR A 417 7.08 -15.11 -20.85
C THR A 417 8.12 -14.91 -19.75
N MET A 418 8.16 -15.84 -18.79
CA MET A 418 9.15 -15.88 -17.72
C MET A 418 10.53 -16.22 -18.29
N GLN A 419 11.55 -15.44 -17.96
CA GLN A 419 12.94 -15.90 -17.98
C GLN A 419 13.56 -15.71 -16.60
N ALA A 420 14.20 -16.79 -16.15
CA ALA A 420 14.96 -16.86 -14.93
C ALA A 420 16.39 -16.41 -15.24
N ASP A 421 16.77 -15.22 -14.77
CA ASP A 421 18.15 -15.01 -14.32
C ASP A 421 18.23 -13.84 -13.32
N GLY A 422 19.07 -14.00 -12.32
CA GLY A 422 19.21 -13.11 -11.17
C GLY A 422 19.94 -11.82 -11.51
N SER A 423 19.22 -10.84 -12.05
CA SER A 423 19.64 -9.43 -12.15
C SER A 423 18.41 -8.63 -12.59
N MET A 424 17.79 -7.92 -11.65
CA MET A 424 16.56 -7.15 -11.89
C MET A 424 16.91 -5.79 -12.52
N PRO A 425 16.41 -5.44 -13.72
CA PRO A 425 16.42 -4.05 -14.15
C PRO A 425 15.25 -3.32 -13.47
N HIS A 426 15.56 -2.52 -12.45
CA HIS A 426 14.68 -1.45 -11.96
C HIS A 426 14.59 -0.36 -13.02
N ALA A 427 13.78 -0.60 -14.06
CA ALA A 427 13.40 0.43 -15.02
C ALA A 427 11.88 0.47 -15.11
N ILE A 428 11.26 1.23 -14.20
CA ILE A 428 9.91 1.74 -14.42
C ILE A 428 10.07 2.83 -15.48
N PRO A 429 9.46 2.72 -16.67
CA PRO A 429 9.57 3.77 -17.68
C PRO A 429 9.15 5.10 -17.07
N GLU A 430 9.97 6.15 -17.28
CA GLU A 430 9.59 7.52 -16.96
C GLU A 430 8.32 7.87 -17.72
N THR A 431 7.18 7.70 -17.07
CA THR A 431 5.90 8.04 -17.65
C THR A 431 5.62 9.50 -17.29
N THR A 432 5.86 10.38 -18.26
CA THR A 432 5.35 11.77 -18.27
C THR A 432 3.83 11.82 -18.53
N GLY A 433 3.12 10.70 -18.30
CA GLY A 433 1.69 10.54 -18.49
C GLY A 433 0.89 10.67 -17.19
N PRO A 434 -0.44 10.73 -17.26
CA PRO A 434 -1.29 10.80 -16.07
C PRO A 434 -1.08 9.58 -15.17
N LEU A 435 -1.05 9.83 -13.85
CA LEU A 435 -1.03 8.76 -12.87
C LEU A 435 -2.30 7.90 -12.97
N ARG A 436 -2.13 6.59 -12.84
CA ARG A 436 -3.26 5.66 -12.91
C ARG A 436 -4.04 5.69 -11.60
N GLN A 437 -5.33 5.98 -11.70
CA GLN A 437 -6.26 5.79 -10.60
C GLN A 437 -6.56 4.30 -10.41
N HIS A 438 -6.56 3.85 -9.16
CA HIS A 438 -6.88 2.48 -8.79
C HIS A 438 -8.07 2.41 -7.84
N THR A 439 -8.86 1.35 -7.98
CA THR A 439 -9.98 0.98 -7.12
C THR A 439 -9.67 -0.34 -6.43
N HIS A 440 -9.91 -0.42 -5.12
CA HIS A 440 -9.67 -1.62 -4.34
C HIS A 440 -10.74 -2.68 -4.62
N TYR A 441 -10.33 -3.92 -4.81
CA TYR A 441 -11.17 -5.01 -5.28
C TYR A 441 -10.77 -6.34 -4.64
N ARG A 442 -11.78 -7.16 -4.28
CA ARG A 442 -11.58 -8.52 -3.79
C ARG A 442 -12.36 -9.52 -4.63
N VAL A 443 -11.76 -10.67 -4.88
CA VAL A 443 -12.40 -11.83 -5.50
C VAL A 443 -12.04 -13.09 -4.73
N VAL A 444 -13.04 -13.93 -4.52
CA VAL A 444 -12.91 -15.20 -3.80
C VAL A 444 -13.31 -16.32 -4.74
N VAL A 445 -12.45 -17.33 -4.85
CA VAL A 445 -12.73 -18.56 -5.60
C VAL A 445 -12.62 -19.77 -4.68
N ALA A 446 -13.36 -20.83 -4.99
CA ALA A 446 -13.45 -22.01 -4.13
C ALA A 446 -12.13 -22.78 -4.09
N GLU A 447 -11.40 -22.80 -5.20
CA GLU A 447 -10.18 -23.59 -5.35
C GLU A 447 -8.97 -22.89 -4.74
N VAL A 448 -8.28 -23.56 -3.82
CA VAL A 448 -7.00 -23.12 -3.28
C VAL A 448 -5.88 -23.82 -4.06
N CYS A 449 -5.14 -23.07 -4.85
CA CYS A 449 -4.05 -23.64 -5.66
C CYS A 449 -2.83 -24.04 -4.80
N LEU A 450 -2.15 -25.10 -5.21
CA LEU A 450 -0.82 -25.44 -4.70
C LEU A 450 0.25 -24.71 -5.53
N PRO A 451 1.30 -24.13 -4.91
CA PRO A 451 2.40 -23.50 -5.65
C PRO A 451 3.09 -24.48 -6.60
N LEU A 452 3.32 -24.05 -7.86
CA LEU A 452 3.93 -24.89 -8.91
C LEU A 452 5.27 -25.53 -8.50
N LYS A 453 6.08 -24.83 -7.69
CA LYS A 453 7.38 -25.31 -7.21
C LYS A 453 7.31 -26.47 -6.21
N ILE A 454 6.12 -26.81 -5.70
CA ILE A 454 5.92 -27.86 -4.68
C ILE A 454 5.52 -29.20 -5.32
N PHE A 455 5.03 -29.19 -6.56
CA PHE A 455 4.72 -30.43 -7.26
C PHE A 455 6.00 -31.21 -7.55
N GLN A 456 5.96 -32.51 -7.24
CA GLN A 456 7.09 -33.40 -7.46
C GLN A 456 7.09 -33.96 -8.89
N TYR A 457 5.88 -34.20 -9.45
CA TYR A 457 5.69 -34.84 -10.75
C TYR A 457 4.55 -34.21 -11.54
N GLY A 458 4.62 -34.28 -12.87
CA GLY A 458 3.58 -33.75 -13.76
C GLY A 458 2.21 -34.42 -13.59
N ARG A 459 2.17 -35.72 -13.27
CA ARG A 459 0.89 -36.41 -13.00
C ARG A 459 0.19 -35.82 -11.78
N GLN A 460 0.93 -35.57 -10.69
CA GLN A 460 0.40 -34.94 -9.49
C GLN A 460 -0.26 -33.59 -9.79
N LEU A 461 0.38 -32.76 -10.63
CA LEU A 461 -0.17 -31.48 -11.09
C LEU A 461 -1.48 -31.66 -11.84
N VAL A 462 -1.51 -32.54 -12.85
CA VAL A 462 -2.70 -32.77 -13.66
C VAL A 462 -3.85 -33.33 -12.81
N SER A 463 -3.57 -34.26 -11.90
CA SER A 463 -4.57 -34.83 -10.99
C SER A 463 -5.20 -33.77 -10.09
N ILE A 464 -4.40 -32.90 -9.48
CA ILE A 464 -4.90 -31.84 -8.59
C ILE A 464 -5.71 -30.81 -9.38
N VAL A 465 -5.26 -30.41 -10.57
CA VAL A 465 -6.01 -29.46 -11.41
C VAL A 465 -7.36 -30.06 -11.83
N LEU A 466 -7.39 -31.34 -12.22
CA LEU A 466 -8.63 -32.04 -12.60
C LEU A 466 -9.61 -32.20 -11.43
N ASP A 467 -9.09 -32.42 -10.22
CA ASP A 467 -9.92 -32.53 -9.01
C ASP A 467 -10.48 -31.19 -8.56
N CYS A 468 -9.73 -30.10 -8.73
CA CYS A 468 -10.11 -28.76 -8.30
C CYS A 468 -11.01 -28.03 -9.30
N VAL A 469 -10.71 -28.12 -10.60
CA VAL A 469 -11.32 -27.26 -11.62
C VAL A 469 -12.10 -28.14 -12.60
N ARG A 470 -13.43 -28.16 -12.48
CA ARG A 470 -14.32 -29.06 -13.23
C ARG A 470 -15.11 -28.35 -14.33
#